data_AF-G9MKB4-F1
#
_entry.id   AF-G9MKB4-F1
#
_cell.length_a   1.000
_cell.length_b   1.000
_cell.length_c   1.000
_cell.angle_alpha   90.00
_cell.angle_beta   90.00
_cell.angle_gamma   90.00
#
_symmetry.space_group_name_H-M   'P 1'
#
loop_
_entity.id
_entity.type
_entity.pdbx_description
1 polymer ?
#
loop_
_entity_poly.entity_id
_entity_poly.type
_entity_poly.pdbx_seq_one_letter_code
_entity_poly.pdbx_strand_id
1 'polypeptide(L)'
;LSECITDLYAAILGYLARIMHYYGLTTAVRILKSVIVSKNDMKAKYEPVETAQAKFRRLMEISGAQDLGSAVDGIQGIEQHLKDKDGRDQMEMQSLRDTMKDLHQPIDRIDSRLGQIQDGIEQQMRTQILKAISTIPYGVHHKIASKGRLEGSGRWLLNKSTFSDWRKRSNSSVLWLHGIPGSGKTKLASLVVDEV
;
A
#
# COMPACT_ATOMS: atom_id res chain seq x y z
N LEU A 1 37.52 19.79 35.35
CA LEU A 1 36.22 19.44 35.96
C LEU A 1 35.10 20.36 35.46
N SER A 2 35.26 21.68 35.57
CA SER A 2 34.29 22.68 35.06
C SER A 2 33.95 22.49 33.59
N GLU A 3 34.95 22.32 32.72
CA GLU A 3 34.79 22.15 31.27
C GLU A 3 33.93 20.92 30.92
N CYS A 4 34.18 19.79 31.60
CA CYS A 4 33.40 18.56 31.39
C CYS A 4 31.96 18.66 31.90
N ILE A 5 31.71 19.44 32.95
CA ILE A 5 30.34 19.69 33.44
C ILE A 5 29.58 20.52 32.41
N THR A 6 30.20 21.58 31.85
CA THR A 6 29.60 22.37 30.77
C THR A 6 29.32 21.53 29.53
N ASP A 7 30.20 20.61 29.14
CA ASP A 7 29.99 19.72 28.00
C ASP A 7 28.83 18.74 28.24
N LEU A 8 28.72 18.19 29.45
CA LEU A 8 27.61 17.32 29.84
C LEU A 8 26.27 18.08 29.85
N TYR A 9 26.25 19.28 30.42
CA TYR A 9 25.07 20.14 30.42
C TYR A 9 24.65 20.55 28.99
N ALA A 10 25.61 20.90 28.13
CA ALA A 10 25.34 21.22 26.73
C ALA A 10 24.76 20.02 25.96
N ALA A 11 25.29 18.81 26.20
CA ALA A 11 24.79 17.59 25.58
C ALA A 11 23.35 17.26 26.02
N ILE A 12 23.04 17.41 27.32
CA ILE A 12 21.70 17.19 27.87
C ILE A 12 20.71 18.24 27.34
N LEU A 13 21.08 19.53 27.33
CA LEU A 13 20.23 20.60 26.81
C LEU A 13 19.96 20.43 25.30
N GLY A 14 20.97 20.07 24.52
CA GLY A 14 20.82 19.80 23.09
C GLY A 14 19.88 18.62 22.82
N TYR A 15 19.92 17.58 23.65
CA TYR A 15 19.02 16.44 23.57
C TYR A 15 17.58 16.81 23.98
N LEU A 16 17.41 17.54 25.09
CA LEU A 16 16.10 18.03 25.55
C LEU A 16 15.43 18.96 24.53
N ALA A 17 16.19 19.88 23.91
CA ALA A 17 15.67 20.76 22.86
C ALA A 17 15.16 19.96 21.64
N ARG A 18 15.88 18.90 21.25
CA ARG A 18 15.48 18.00 20.14
C ARG A 18 14.23 17.19 20.48
N ILE A 19 14.09 16.73 21.73
CA ILE A 19 12.88 16.08 22.23
C ILE A 19 11.71 17.04 22.26
N MET A 20 11.87 18.22 22.84
CA MET A 20 10.79 19.22 22.91
C MET A 20 10.31 19.62 21.52
N HIS A 21 11.22 19.77 20.55
CA HIS A 21 10.87 20.00 19.15
C HIS A 21 10.14 18.79 18.51
N TYR A 22 10.49 17.56 18.90
CA TYR A 22 9.83 16.35 18.41
C TYR A 22 8.42 16.15 19.00
N TYR A 23 8.24 16.41 20.31
CA TYR A 23 6.97 16.23 21.02
C TYR A 23 6.06 17.47 20.97
N GLY A 24 6.56 18.65 20.64
CA GLY A 24 5.77 19.86 20.39
C GLY A 24 5.02 19.89 19.05
N LEU A 25 5.29 18.92 18.17
CA LEU A 25 4.57 18.75 16.91
C LEU A 25 3.24 18.00 17.13
N THR A 26 2.23 18.32 16.32
CA THR A 26 0.91 17.69 16.36
C THR A 26 1.01 16.17 16.20
N THR A 27 0.09 15.43 16.83
CA THR A 27 0.05 13.96 16.85
C THR A 27 0.16 13.35 15.44
N ALA A 28 -0.44 14.00 14.42
CA ALA A 28 -0.36 13.57 13.03
C ALA A 28 1.05 13.68 12.42
N VAL A 29 1.79 14.75 12.73
CA VAL A 29 3.19 14.93 12.26
C VAL A 29 4.12 13.93 12.96
N ARG A 30 3.81 13.56 14.21
CA ARG A 30 4.55 12.54 14.96
C ARG A 30 4.39 11.14 14.34
N ILE A 31 3.19 10.81 13.87
CA ILE A 31 2.91 9.55 13.15
C ILE A 31 3.65 9.51 11.80
N LEU A 32 3.64 10.60 11.05
CA LEU A 32 4.34 10.66 9.76
C LEU A 32 5.87 10.55 9.92
N LYS A 33 6.44 11.19 10.96
CA LYS A 33 7.88 11.09 11.25
C LYS A 33 8.28 9.73 11.82
N SER A 34 7.44 9.05 12.59
CA SER A 34 7.76 7.72 13.15
C SER A 34 7.77 6.61 12.09
N VAL A 35 7.10 6.81 10.96
CA VAL A 35 7.19 5.92 9.79
C VAL A 35 8.55 6.06 9.07
N ILE A 36 9.24 7.21 9.22
CA ILE A 36 10.50 7.53 8.52
C ILE A 36 11.72 7.35 9.43
N VAL A 37 11.57 7.50 10.75
CA VAL A 37 12.67 7.43 11.71
C VAL A 37 12.94 5.96 12.11
N SER A 38 14.01 5.40 11.57
CA SER A 38 14.53 4.07 11.93
C SER A 38 15.04 4.02 13.38
N LYS A 39 14.97 2.85 14.04
CA LYS A 39 15.54 2.61 15.39
C LYS A 39 17.01 3.05 15.51
N ASN A 40 17.76 3.04 14.40
CA ASN A 40 19.16 3.49 14.35
C ASN A 40 19.33 5.00 14.55
N ASP A 41 18.36 5.80 14.09
CA ASP A 41 18.37 7.27 14.20
C ASP A 41 18.01 7.73 15.63
N MET A 42 17.31 6.89 16.40
CA MET A 42 17.11 7.12 17.82
C MET A 42 18.40 6.86 18.59
N LYS A 43 19.07 5.72 18.37
CA LYS A 43 20.32 5.38 19.06
C LYS A 43 21.43 6.43 18.84
N ALA A 44 21.56 6.94 17.62
CA ALA A 44 22.51 8.00 17.26
C ALA A 44 22.27 9.34 18.01
N LYS A 45 21.05 9.59 18.51
CA LYS A 45 20.73 10.83 19.25
C LYS A 45 21.12 10.78 20.72
N TYR A 46 21.33 9.58 21.28
CA TYR A 46 21.65 9.35 22.69
C TYR A 46 23.16 9.13 22.91
N GLU A 47 23.87 8.66 21.88
CA GLU A 47 25.31 8.40 21.89
C GLU A 47 26.16 9.57 22.40
N PRO A 48 25.88 10.86 22.08
CA PRO A 48 26.65 11.98 22.62
C PRO A 48 26.47 12.16 24.14
N VAL A 49 25.28 11.89 24.67
CA VAL A 49 24.97 12.00 26.11
C VAL A 49 25.65 10.87 26.88
N GLU A 50 25.59 9.65 26.34
CA GLU A 50 26.23 8.47 26.93
C GLU A 50 27.77 8.62 26.94
N THR A 51 28.34 9.16 25.86
CA THR A 51 29.78 9.45 25.76
C THR A 51 30.22 10.53 26.74
N ALA A 52 29.44 11.60 26.90
CA ALA A 52 29.73 12.68 27.84
C ALA A 52 29.62 12.20 29.30
N GLN A 53 28.62 11.37 29.63
CA GLN A 53 28.47 10.74 30.94
C GLN A 53 29.63 9.79 31.27
N ALA A 54 30.08 8.99 30.30
CA ALA A 54 31.21 8.07 30.50
C ALA A 54 32.53 8.80 30.75
N LYS A 55 32.79 9.91 30.04
CA LYS A 55 33.96 10.77 30.26
C LYS A 55 33.92 11.44 31.63
N PHE A 56 32.75 11.91 32.05
CA PHE A 56 32.56 12.52 33.37
C PHE A 56 32.76 11.50 34.51
N ARG A 57 32.19 10.29 34.38
CA ARG A 57 32.39 9.19 35.34
C ARG A 57 33.87 8.84 35.56
N ARG A 58 34.66 8.72 34.48
CA ARG A 58 36.11 8.44 34.58
C ARG A 58 36.88 9.53 35.33
N LEU A 59 36.50 10.79 35.19
CA LEU A 59 37.13 11.91 35.90
C LEU A 59 36.70 12.00 37.37
N MET A 60 35.49 11.54 37.70
CA MET A 60 34.93 11.53 39.04
C MET A 60 35.48 10.41 39.93
N GLU A 61 35.74 9.22 39.37
CA GLU A 61 36.43 8.13 40.08
C GLU A 61 37.82 8.55 40.60
N ILE A 62 38.43 9.54 39.95
CA ILE A 62 39.75 10.09 40.31
C ILE A 62 39.63 11.17 41.42
N SER A 63 38.44 11.72 41.72
CA SER A 63 38.28 12.92 42.57
C SER A 63 37.47 12.77 43.88
N GLY A 64 37.02 11.57 44.27
CA GLY A 64 36.58 11.29 45.66
C GLY A 64 35.48 12.20 46.24
N ALA A 65 34.47 12.60 45.46
CA ALA A 65 33.39 13.47 45.91
C ALA A 65 32.10 12.67 46.19
N GLN A 66 31.76 12.50 47.48
CA GLN A 66 30.67 11.67 47.98
C GLN A 66 29.25 12.24 47.72
N ASP A 67 29.14 13.55 47.49
CA ASP A 67 27.88 14.28 47.28
C ASP A 67 27.30 14.09 45.86
N LEU A 68 28.13 13.69 44.89
CA LEU A 68 27.69 13.49 43.50
C LEU A 68 27.12 12.09 43.23
N GLY A 69 27.31 11.12 44.14
CA GLY A 69 26.81 9.75 43.99
C GLY A 69 25.28 9.67 44.00
N SER A 70 24.64 10.45 44.87
CA SER A 70 23.18 10.55 44.96
C SER A 70 22.55 11.11 43.67
N ALA A 71 23.21 12.06 43.01
CA ALA A 71 22.79 12.59 41.72
C ALA A 71 22.91 11.54 40.61
N VAL A 72 23.94 10.68 40.65
CA VAL A 72 24.12 9.57 39.70
C VAL A 72 23.04 8.50 39.89
N ASP A 73 22.71 8.14 41.13
CA ASP A 73 21.62 7.20 41.42
C ASP A 73 20.26 7.74 40.96
N GLY A 74 20.01 9.04 41.12
CA GLY A 74 18.83 9.72 40.59
C GLY A 74 18.74 9.65 39.06
N ILE A 75 19.86 9.86 38.35
CA ILE A 75 19.94 9.73 36.88
C ILE A 75 19.64 8.29 36.45
N GLN A 76 20.14 7.30 37.18
CA GLN A 76 19.90 5.89 36.88
C GLN A 76 18.44 5.49 37.09
N GLY A 77 17.78 6.02 38.13
CA GLY A 77 16.33 5.86 38.32
C GLY A 77 15.50 6.48 37.18
N ILE A 78 15.91 7.66 36.69
CA ILE A 78 15.28 8.30 35.52
C ILE A 78 15.48 7.45 34.26
N GLU A 79 16.67 6.88 34.05
CA GLU A 79 16.97 6.01 32.91
C GLU A 79 16.09 4.75 32.90
N GLN A 80 15.91 4.12 34.06
CA GLN A 80 15.03 2.96 34.24
C GLN A 80 13.57 3.33 33.91
N HIS A 81 13.10 4.47 34.41
CA HIS A 81 11.73 4.94 34.17
C HIS A 81 11.49 5.30 32.70
N LEU A 82 12.50 5.85 32.01
CA LEU A 82 12.45 6.12 30.58
C LEU A 82 12.42 4.83 29.74
N LYS A 83 13.18 3.79 30.13
CA LYS A 83 13.15 2.47 29.48
C LYS A 83 11.79 1.78 29.63
N ASP A 84 11.20 1.81 30.82
CA ASP A 84 9.87 1.26 31.08
C ASP A 84 8.76 1.99 30.32
N LYS A 85 8.91 3.31 30.14
CA LYS A 85 7.97 4.11 29.37
C LYS A 85 8.09 3.84 27.86
N ASP A 86 9.32 3.71 27.33
CA ASP A 86 9.54 3.34 25.93
C ASP A 86 8.99 1.93 25.61
N GLY A 87 9.13 0.98 26.55
CA GLY A 87 8.53 -0.35 26.43
C GLY A 87 7.00 -0.32 26.36
N ARG A 88 6.35 0.48 27.22
CA ARG A 88 4.88 0.66 27.19
C ARG A 88 4.41 1.34 25.90
N ASP A 89 5.07 2.40 25.48
CA ASP A 89 4.76 3.13 24.25
C ASP A 89 4.95 2.21 23.01
N GLN A 90 5.95 1.32 23.01
CA GLN A 90 6.12 0.30 21.97
C GLN A 90 5.00 -0.73 21.97
N MET A 91 4.58 -1.23 23.14
CA MET A 91 3.46 -2.17 23.23
C MET A 91 2.14 -1.57 22.73
N GLU A 92 1.85 -0.31 23.09
CA GLU A 92 0.67 0.42 22.59
C GLU A 92 0.72 0.64 21.08
N MET A 93 1.89 1.02 20.54
CA MET A 93 2.09 1.19 19.10
C MET A 93 1.94 -0.14 18.33
N GLN A 94 2.37 -1.26 18.94
CA GLN A 94 2.19 -2.59 18.37
C GLN A 94 0.71 -2.96 18.30
N SER A 95 -0.03 -2.76 19.38
CA SER A 95 -1.48 -2.99 19.45
C SER A 95 -2.26 -2.13 18.45
N LEU A 96 -1.87 -0.87 18.28
CA LEU A 96 -2.45 0.01 17.25
C LEU A 96 -2.17 -0.49 15.83
N ARG A 97 -0.96 -0.99 15.55
CA ARG A 97 -0.63 -1.59 14.24
C ARG A 97 -1.45 -2.83 13.97
N ASP A 98 -1.65 -3.68 14.97
CA ASP A 98 -2.42 -4.91 14.82
C ASP A 98 -3.90 -4.58 14.56
N THR A 99 -4.47 -3.62 15.30
CA THR A 99 -5.83 -3.11 15.04
C THR A 99 -5.97 -2.49 13.64
N MET A 100 -4.96 -1.75 13.17
CA MET A 100 -4.93 -1.19 11.82
C MET A 100 -4.84 -2.28 10.73
N LYS A 101 -4.09 -3.36 10.97
CA LYS A 101 -4.05 -4.51 10.06
C LYS A 101 -5.41 -5.20 9.98
N ASP A 102 -6.10 -5.34 11.11
CA ASP A 102 -7.42 -5.94 11.18
C ASP A 102 -8.48 -5.12 10.41
N LEU A 103 -8.29 -3.79 10.31
CA LEU A 103 -9.14 -2.89 9.53
C LEU A 103 -8.87 -2.91 8.01
N HIS A 104 -7.65 -3.24 7.58
CA HIS A 104 -7.28 -3.26 6.16
C HIS A 104 -8.09 -4.32 5.39
N GLN A 105 -8.24 -5.51 5.97
CA GLN A 105 -8.97 -6.63 5.35
C GLN A 105 -10.46 -6.31 5.05
N PRO A 106 -11.25 -5.73 5.97
CA PRO A 106 -12.58 -5.21 5.68
C PRO A 106 -12.63 -4.17 4.56
N ILE A 107 -11.67 -3.24 4.50
CA ILE A 107 -11.65 -2.16 3.50
C ILE A 107 -11.42 -2.75 2.10
N ASP A 108 -10.46 -3.66 1.94
CA ASP A 108 -10.21 -4.33 0.66
C ASP A 108 -11.43 -5.14 0.18
N ARG A 109 -12.14 -5.78 1.12
CA ARG A 109 -13.40 -6.47 0.82
C ARG A 109 -14.51 -5.53 0.35
N ILE A 110 -14.57 -4.31 0.89
CA ILE A 110 -15.54 -3.30 0.47
C ILE A 110 -15.20 -2.81 -0.93
N ASP A 111 -13.92 -2.52 -1.21
CA ASP A 111 -13.47 -2.08 -2.54
C ASP A 111 -13.81 -3.11 -3.62
N SER A 112 -13.50 -4.39 -3.36
CA SER A 112 -13.85 -5.48 -4.27
C SER A 112 -15.37 -5.59 -4.50
N ARG A 113 -16.19 -5.44 -3.45
CA ARG A 113 -17.66 -5.44 -3.58
C ARG A 113 -18.18 -4.24 -4.35
N LEU A 114 -17.59 -3.06 -4.16
CA LEU A 114 -17.95 -1.86 -4.91
C LEU A 114 -17.64 -2.03 -6.40
N GLY A 115 -16.49 -2.61 -6.75
CA GLY A 115 -16.17 -2.97 -8.13
C GLY A 115 -17.22 -3.89 -8.75
N GLN A 116 -17.63 -4.95 -8.05
CA GLN A 116 -18.68 -5.87 -8.54
C GLN A 116 -20.04 -5.19 -8.73
N ILE A 117 -20.41 -4.27 -7.82
CA ILE A 117 -21.67 -3.52 -7.92
C ILE A 117 -21.61 -2.57 -9.12
N GLN A 118 -20.50 -1.86 -9.30
CA GLN A 118 -20.28 -0.96 -10.43
C GLN A 118 -20.40 -1.71 -11.76
N ASP A 119 -19.68 -2.82 -11.91
CA ASP A 119 -19.73 -3.69 -13.10
C ASP A 119 -21.17 -4.16 -13.38
N GLY A 120 -21.91 -4.53 -12.32
CA GLY A 120 -23.32 -4.93 -12.42
C GLY A 120 -24.23 -3.81 -12.93
N ILE A 121 -24.07 -2.59 -12.42
CA ILE A 121 -24.84 -1.40 -12.85
C ILE A 121 -24.52 -1.06 -14.32
N GLU A 122 -23.23 -1.04 -14.69
CA GLU A 122 -22.80 -0.77 -16.06
C GLU A 122 -23.36 -1.82 -17.04
N GLN A 123 -23.31 -3.11 -16.66
CA GLN A 123 -23.85 -4.19 -17.47
C GLN A 123 -25.38 -4.09 -17.64
N GLN A 124 -26.10 -3.72 -16.58
CA GLN A 124 -27.55 -3.51 -16.64
C GLN A 124 -27.90 -2.34 -17.57
N MET A 125 -27.20 -1.21 -17.43
CA MET A 125 -27.43 -0.03 -18.27
C MET A 125 -27.13 -0.32 -19.73
N ARG A 126 -26.02 -1.00 -20.04
CA ARG A 126 -25.68 -1.46 -21.40
C ARG A 126 -26.79 -2.35 -21.97
N THR A 127 -27.31 -3.28 -21.19
CA THR A 127 -28.39 -4.17 -21.61
C THR A 127 -29.68 -3.40 -21.91
N GLN A 128 -30.02 -2.40 -21.10
CA GLN A 128 -31.19 -1.54 -21.32
C GLN A 128 -31.04 -0.72 -22.61
N ILE A 129 -29.88 -0.09 -22.83
CA ILE A 129 -29.59 0.65 -24.06
C ILE A 129 -29.73 -0.26 -25.28
N LEU A 130 -29.13 -1.46 -25.25
CA LEU A 130 -29.21 -2.42 -26.35
C LEU A 130 -30.65 -2.86 -26.65
N LYS A 131 -31.48 -3.06 -25.63
CA LYS A 131 -32.91 -3.38 -25.80
C LYS A 131 -33.72 -2.20 -26.33
N ALA A 132 -33.36 -0.97 -25.96
CA ALA A 132 -34.03 0.23 -26.44
C ALA A 132 -33.77 0.49 -27.93
N ILE A 133 -32.55 0.20 -28.42
CA ILE A 133 -32.20 0.42 -29.83
C ILE A 133 -32.57 -0.74 -30.75
N SER A 134 -32.78 -1.95 -30.22
CA SER A 134 -33.14 -3.12 -31.02
C SER A 134 -33.94 -4.14 -30.23
N THR A 135 -35.09 -4.53 -30.79
CA THR A 135 -35.94 -5.61 -30.26
C THR A 135 -35.51 -7.00 -30.74
N ILE A 136 -34.48 -7.08 -31.60
CA ILE A 136 -34.00 -8.34 -32.16
C ILE A 136 -33.30 -9.15 -31.05
N PRO A 137 -33.65 -10.42 -30.85
CA PRO A 137 -33.03 -11.27 -29.82
C PRO A 137 -31.66 -11.79 -30.28
N TYR A 138 -30.70 -10.89 -30.51
CA TYR A 138 -29.35 -11.19 -31.03
C TYR A 138 -28.63 -12.27 -30.21
N GLY A 139 -28.78 -12.27 -28.89
CA GLY A 139 -28.18 -13.28 -28.02
C GLY A 139 -28.73 -14.68 -28.26
N VAL A 140 -30.03 -14.80 -28.59
CA VAL A 140 -30.64 -16.10 -28.95
C VAL A 140 -30.16 -16.54 -30.33
N HIS A 141 -30.15 -15.64 -31.31
CA HIS A 141 -29.65 -15.94 -32.65
C HIS A 141 -28.19 -16.39 -32.64
N HIS A 142 -27.35 -15.72 -31.85
CA HIS A 142 -25.96 -16.10 -31.66
C HIS A 142 -25.83 -17.47 -30.98
N LYS A 143 -26.60 -17.75 -29.92
CA LYS A 143 -26.61 -19.07 -29.26
C LYS A 143 -27.00 -20.19 -30.23
N ILE A 144 -28.01 -19.99 -31.07
CA ILE A 144 -28.43 -20.95 -32.10
C ILE A 144 -27.34 -21.13 -33.15
N ALA A 145 -26.73 -20.03 -33.60
CA ALA A 145 -25.61 -20.05 -34.54
C ALA A 145 -24.43 -20.85 -33.97
N SER A 146 -24.01 -20.53 -32.74
CA SER A 146 -22.90 -21.13 -32.01
C SER A 146 -23.10 -22.63 -31.76
N LYS A 147 -24.28 -23.04 -31.25
CA LYS A 147 -24.60 -24.47 -31.02
C LYS A 147 -24.57 -25.32 -32.29
N GLY A 148 -24.97 -24.75 -33.44
CA GLY A 148 -24.97 -25.48 -34.70
C GLY A 148 -23.67 -25.35 -35.49
N ARG A 149 -22.55 -24.99 -34.87
CA ARG A 149 -21.22 -25.01 -35.52
C ARG A 149 -20.63 -26.41 -35.41
N LEU A 150 -20.00 -26.85 -36.49
CA LEU A 150 -19.13 -28.03 -36.45
C LEU A 150 -17.86 -27.66 -35.68
N GLU A 151 -17.51 -28.47 -34.68
CA GLU A 151 -16.31 -28.23 -33.86
C GLU A 151 -15.04 -28.18 -34.74
N GLY A 152 -14.15 -27.23 -34.45
CA GLY A 152 -12.92 -27.01 -35.22
C GLY A 152 -13.11 -26.33 -36.58
N SER A 153 -14.32 -26.30 -37.13
CA SER A 153 -14.62 -25.62 -38.39
C SER A 153 -14.52 -24.10 -38.26
N GLY A 154 -14.13 -23.43 -39.36
CA GLY A 154 -14.03 -21.96 -39.40
C GLY A 154 -12.81 -21.37 -38.71
N ARG A 155 -12.02 -22.14 -37.96
CA ARG A 155 -10.77 -21.68 -37.31
C ARG A 155 -9.75 -21.09 -38.29
N TRP A 156 -9.79 -21.54 -39.55
CA TRP A 156 -8.96 -20.97 -40.61
C TRP A 156 -9.16 -19.44 -40.75
N LEU A 157 -10.36 -18.91 -40.45
CA LEU A 157 -10.64 -17.48 -40.50
C LEU A 157 -9.86 -16.73 -39.41
N LEU A 158 -9.82 -17.28 -38.19
CA LEU A 158 -9.13 -16.70 -37.05
C LEU A 158 -7.60 -16.67 -37.26
N ASN A 159 -7.09 -17.63 -38.03
CA ASN A 159 -5.67 -17.75 -38.36
C ASN A 159 -5.24 -16.88 -39.56
N LYS A 160 -6.17 -16.23 -40.27
CA LYS A 160 -5.80 -15.37 -41.40
C LYS A 160 -5.21 -14.04 -40.90
N SER A 161 -4.14 -13.59 -41.55
CA SER A 161 -3.55 -12.26 -41.31
C SER A 161 -4.59 -11.15 -41.45
N THR A 162 -5.46 -11.22 -42.46
CA THR A 162 -6.54 -10.25 -42.68
C THR A 162 -7.48 -10.10 -41.48
N PHE A 163 -7.78 -11.19 -40.76
CA PHE A 163 -8.56 -11.13 -39.52
C PHE A 163 -7.76 -10.51 -38.37
N SER A 164 -6.51 -10.95 -38.19
CA SER A 164 -5.62 -10.40 -37.15
C SER A 164 -5.40 -8.90 -37.31
N ASP A 165 -5.16 -8.46 -38.55
CA ASP A 165 -4.93 -7.05 -38.90
C ASP A 165 -6.20 -6.23 -38.67
N TRP A 166 -7.36 -6.74 -39.06
CA TRP A 166 -8.64 -6.10 -38.77
C TRP A 166 -8.89 -5.97 -37.26
N ARG A 167 -8.65 -7.04 -36.49
CA ARG A 167 -8.87 -7.06 -35.03
C ARG A 167 -7.93 -6.12 -34.27
N LYS A 168 -6.69 -5.96 -34.73
CA LYS A 168 -5.66 -5.13 -34.07
C LYS A 168 -5.75 -3.65 -34.41
N ARG A 169 -6.53 -3.26 -35.43
CA ARG A 169 -6.66 -1.85 -35.81
C ARG A 169 -7.34 -1.06 -34.69
N SER A 170 -6.72 0.05 -34.32
CA SER A 170 -7.25 1.02 -33.36
C SER A 170 -8.32 1.95 -33.95
N ASN A 171 -8.52 1.91 -35.27
CA ASN A 171 -9.54 2.68 -35.98
C ASN A 171 -10.69 1.79 -36.45
N SER A 172 -11.85 2.41 -36.67
CA SER A 172 -13.03 1.73 -37.23
C SER A 172 -12.69 1.11 -38.58
N SER A 173 -12.84 -0.21 -38.68
CA SER A 173 -12.56 -0.97 -39.91
C SER A 173 -13.59 -2.08 -40.11
N VAL A 174 -13.81 -2.47 -41.37
CA VAL A 174 -14.82 -3.46 -41.76
C VAL A 174 -14.13 -4.68 -42.37
N LEU A 175 -14.46 -5.87 -41.85
CA LEU A 175 -14.05 -7.15 -42.44
C LEU A 175 -15.21 -7.74 -43.24
N TRP A 176 -15.04 -7.86 -44.55
CA TRP A 176 -16.06 -8.39 -45.43
C TRP A 176 -15.92 -9.90 -45.66
N LEU A 177 -16.93 -10.69 -45.28
CA LEU A 177 -17.02 -12.13 -45.52
C LEU A 177 -17.92 -12.41 -46.73
N HIS A 178 -17.32 -12.72 -47.88
CA HIS A 178 -18.04 -13.06 -49.10
C HIS A 178 -18.23 -14.58 -49.27
N GLY A 179 -19.32 -14.98 -49.91
CA GLY A 179 -19.60 -16.38 -50.25
C GLY A 179 -21.04 -16.59 -50.70
N ILE A 180 -21.30 -17.72 -51.37
CA ILE A 180 -22.64 -18.10 -51.84
C ILE A 180 -23.65 -18.26 -50.69
N PRO A 181 -24.97 -18.19 -50.94
CA PRO A 181 -25.97 -18.55 -49.95
C PRO A 181 -25.71 -19.95 -49.37
N GLY A 182 -25.93 -20.13 -48.07
CA GLY A 182 -25.68 -21.41 -47.39
C GLY A 182 -24.22 -21.72 -47.05
N SER A 183 -23.23 -20.92 -47.45
CA SER A 183 -21.80 -21.18 -47.22
C SER A 183 -21.32 -21.04 -45.76
N GLY A 184 -22.22 -20.93 -44.79
CA GLY A 184 -21.86 -20.85 -43.37
C GLY A 184 -21.36 -19.48 -42.86
N LYS A 185 -21.54 -18.38 -43.61
CA LYS A 185 -21.13 -17.03 -43.18
C LYS A 185 -21.63 -16.65 -41.78
N THR A 186 -22.89 -16.93 -41.47
CA THR A 186 -23.48 -16.67 -40.13
C THR A 186 -22.80 -17.47 -39.03
N LYS A 187 -22.39 -18.72 -39.31
CA LYS A 187 -21.65 -19.56 -38.36
C LYS A 187 -20.23 -19.03 -38.14
N LEU A 188 -19.58 -18.53 -39.19
CA LEU A 188 -18.27 -17.87 -39.11
C LEU A 188 -18.34 -16.55 -38.32
N ALA A 189 -19.37 -15.72 -38.56
CA ALA A 189 -19.57 -14.49 -37.80
C ALA A 189 -19.81 -14.78 -36.31
N SER A 190 -20.59 -15.81 -36.00
CA SER A 190 -20.77 -16.28 -34.62
C SER A 190 -19.45 -16.79 -34.01
N LEU A 191 -18.59 -17.47 -34.77
CA LEU A 191 -17.27 -17.87 -34.28
C LEU A 191 -16.41 -16.65 -33.90
N VAL A 192 -16.45 -15.60 -34.72
CA VAL A 192 -15.74 -14.35 -34.45
C VAL A 192 -16.25 -13.66 -33.19
N VAL A 193 -17.58 -13.62 -32.98
CA VAL A 193 -18.17 -13.00 -31.78
C VAL A 193 -17.77 -13.73 -30.49
N ASP A 194 -17.58 -15.05 -30.53
CA ASP A 194 -17.14 -15.81 -29.35
C ASP A 194 -15.64 -15.64 -29.03
N GLU A 195 -14.85 -15.16 -30.00
CA GLU A 195 -13.40 -14.99 -29.88
C GLU A 195 -13.00 -13.56 -29.43
N VAL A 196 -13.92 -12.59 -29.59
CA VAL A 196 -13.73 -11.16 -29.26
C VAL A 196 -14.16 -10.89 -27.82
#